data_AF-A0A6S6UJA0-F1
#
_entry.id   AF-A0A6S6UJA0-F1
#
_cell.length_a   1.000
_cell.length_b   1.000
_cell.length_c   1.000
_cell.angle_alpha   90.00
_cell.angle_beta   90.00
_cell.angle_gamma   90.00
#
_symmetry.space_group_name_H-M   'P 1'
#
loop_
_entity.id
_entity.type
_entity.pdbx_description
1 polymer ?
#
loop_
_entity_poly.entity_id
_entity_poly.type
_entity_poly.pdbx_seq_one_letter_code
_entity_poly.pdbx_strand_id
1 'polypeptide(L)'
;MDQQLKKLIDEEGNLISPILPEEVKNYLIDIDGTITEDIPNEEPERMGTCAPFPDALETLNKWYSEGHRICFFTSRTEAHRAVTEMWLEKEGFKYHSLLMGKPRGGNYHWIDNHMVKATRFKGKFTDLILKEKTIEVFKD
;
A
#
# COMPACT_ATOMS: atom_id res chain seq x y z
N MET A 1 -7.24 6.41 18.58
CA MET A 1 -6.18 7.44 18.51
C MET A 1 -4.98 6.79 17.86
N ASP A 2 -4.50 7.34 16.75
CA ASP A 2 -3.38 6.79 15.99
C ASP A 2 -2.08 7.05 16.78
N GLN A 3 -1.67 6.09 17.62
CA GLN A 3 -0.66 6.28 18.68
C GLN A 3 0.75 6.62 18.16
N GLN A 4 0.97 6.62 16.85
CA GLN A 4 2.28 6.87 16.24
C GLN A 4 2.42 8.26 15.58
N LEU A 5 1.34 9.01 15.36
CA LEU A 5 1.41 10.28 14.62
C LEU A 5 2.06 11.40 15.47
N LYS A 6 3.10 12.04 14.92
CA LYS A 6 3.77 13.20 15.50
C LYS A 6 3.05 14.47 15.05
N LYS A 7 2.58 15.28 16.00
CA LYS A 7 2.06 16.63 15.71
C LYS A 7 3.19 17.52 15.22
N LEU A 8 2.91 18.33 14.22
CA LEU A 8 3.85 19.28 13.65
C LEU A 8 3.23 20.67 13.59
N ILE A 9 4.09 21.67 13.67
CA ILE A 9 3.78 23.08 13.44
C ILE A 9 4.72 23.63 12.36
N ASP A 10 4.25 24.59 11.58
CA ASP A 10 5.08 25.33 10.63
C ASP A 10 5.88 26.46 11.30
N GLU A 11 6.63 27.22 10.50
CA GLU A 11 7.43 28.36 10.96
C GLU A 11 6.59 29.50 11.57
N GLU A 12 5.30 29.56 11.24
CA GLU A 12 4.34 30.57 11.72
C GLU A 12 3.57 30.10 12.97
N GLY A 13 3.79 28.84 13.40
CA GLY A 13 3.12 28.23 14.55
C GLY A 13 1.75 27.62 14.23
N ASN A 14 1.37 27.51 12.97
CA ASN A 14 0.14 26.82 12.56
C ASN A 14 0.33 25.30 12.61
N LEU A 15 -0.73 24.56 12.94
CA LEU A 15 -0.72 23.11 12.87
C LEU A 15 -0.68 22.65 11.40
N ILE A 16 0.26 21.76 11.09
CA ILE A 16 0.33 21.08 9.78
C ILE A 16 0.02 19.59 9.90
N SER A 17 -0.14 18.93 8.75
CA SER A 17 -0.42 17.49 8.69
C SER A 17 0.59 16.70 9.54
N PRO A 18 0.13 15.82 10.43
CA PRO A 18 1.01 15.02 11.25
C PRO A 18 1.77 14.00 10.40
N ILE A 19 2.95 13.61 10.85
CA ILE A 19 3.80 12.62 10.17
C ILE A 19 4.00 11.38 11.03
N LEU A 20 4.38 10.28 10.39
CA LEU A 20 4.91 9.12 11.10
C LEU A 20 6.35 9.36 11.58
N PRO A 21 6.82 8.59 12.57
CA PRO A 21 8.23 8.51 12.89
C PRO A 21 9.05 8.07 11.65
N GLU A 22 10.31 8.49 11.57
CA GLU A 22 11.16 8.29 10.38
C GLU A 22 11.42 6.80 10.10
N GLU A 23 11.49 6.01 11.16
CA GLU A 23 11.66 4.57 11.15
C GLU A 23 10.40 3.80 10.74
N VAL A 24 9.22 4.45 10.77
CA VAL A 24 7.94 3.84 10.43
C VAL A 24 7.55 4.18 9.00
N LYS A 25 7.34 3.15 8.19
CA LYS A 25 6.82 3.31 6.83
C LYS A 25 5.30 3.16 6.79
N ASN A 26 4.66 3.95 5.93
CA ASN A 26 3.27 3.75 5.53
C ASN A 26 3.24 3.12 4.14
N TYR A 27 3.02 1.81 4.08
CA TYR A 27 2.99 1.07 2.83
C TYR A 27 1.61 1.14 2.19
N LEU A 28 1.56 1.55 0.92
CA LEU A 28 0.41 1.42 0.07
C LEU A 28 0.66 0.30 -0.93
N ILE A 29 -0.11 -0.78 -0.81
CA ILE A 29 0.18 -2.06 -1.43
C ILE A 29 -0.98 -2.45 -2.33
N ASP A 30 -0.68 -2.70 -3.60
CA ASP A 30 -1.67 -3.23 -4.53
C ASP A 30 -2.04 -4.67 -4.17
N ILE A 31 -3.19 -5.16 -4.66
CA ILE A 31 -3.64 -6.52 -4.40
C ILE A 31 -3.35 -7.40 -5.62
N ASP A 32 -4.09 -7.18 -6.69
CA ASP A 32 -4.09 -8.01 -7.89
C ASP A 32 -2.77 -7.84 -8.64
N GLY A 33 -2.10 -8.96 -8.93
CA GLY A 33 -0.76 -8.99 -9.53
C GLY A 33 0.38 -8.60 -8.57
N THR A 34 0.09 -8.38 -7.28
CA THR A 34 1.08 -8.00 -6.26
C THR A 34 1.12 -8.96 -5.08
N ILE A 35 0.00 -9.25 -4.41
CA ILE A 35 -0.05 -10.22 -3.28
C ILE A 35 -0.81 -11.50 -3.65
N THR A 36 -1.34 -11.55 -4.85
CA THR A 36 -2.01 -12.67 -5.50
C THR A 36 -1.87 -12.49 -7.01
N GLU A 37 -2.37 -13.43 -7.80
CA GLU A 37 -2.43 -13.31 -9.26
C GLU A 37 -3.17 -12.04 -9.72
N ASP A 38 -2.97 -11.67 -10.99
CA ASP A 38 -3.68 -10.52 -11.57
C ASP A 38 -5.14 -10.91 -11.89
N ILE A 39 -6.07 -10.34 -11.13
CA ILE A 39 -7.51 -10.62 -11.23
C ILE A 39 -8.22 -9.31 -11.60
N PRO A 40 -8.86 -9.24 -12.78
CA PRO A 40 -9.61 -8.08 -13.20
C PRO A 40 -10.93 -7.95 -12.41
N ASN A 41 -11.51 -6.75 -12.38
CA ASN A 41 -12.84 -6.52 -11.79
C ASN A 41 -13.93 -7.35 -12.48
N GLU A 42 -13.68 -7.71 -13.74
CA GLU A 42 -14.57 -8.49 -14.58
C GLU A 42 -14.64 -9.99 -14.20
N GLU A 43 -13.79 -10.48 -13.30
CA GLU A 43 -13.77 -11.88 -12.82
C GLU A 43 -13.87 -11.97 -11.27
N PRO A 44 -14.96 -11.47 -10.65
CA PRO A 44 -15.10 -11.39 -9.20
C PRO A 44 -15.12 -12.75 -8.49
N GLU A 45 -15.49 -13.83 -9.17
CA GLU A 45 -15.50 -15.19 -8.63
C GLU A 45 -14.10 -15.70 -8.24
N ARG A 46 -13.06 -15.18 -8.88
CA ARG A 46 -11.67 -15.52 -8.57
C ARG A 46 -11.16 -14.81 -7.32
N MET A 47 -11.70 -13.63 -7.01
CA MET A 47 -11.22 -12.77 -5.92
C MET A 47 -11.25 -13.42 -4.53
N GLY A 48 -12.18 -14.35 -4.30
CA GLY A 48 -12.32 -15.06 -3.02
C GLY A 48 -11.63 -16.43 -2.97
N THR A 49 -11.11 -16.91 -4.10
CA THR A 49 -10.60 -18.28 -4.24
C THR A 49 -9.14 -18.35 -4.67
N CYS A 50 -8.57 -17.25 -5.15
CA CYS A 50 -7.16 -17.17 -5.53
C CYS A 50 -6.23 -17.42 -4.33
N ALA A 51 -5.04 -17.96 -4.63
CA ALA A 51 -4.02 -18.22 -3.61
C ALA A 51 -3.15 -16.96 -3.41
N PRO A 52 -2.82 -16.61 -2.16
CA PRO A 52 -1.88 -15.52 -1.90
C PRO A 52 -0.47 -15.93 -2.32
N PHE A 53 0.37 -14.94 -2.63
CA PHE A 53 1.81 -15.16 -2.73
C PHE A 53 2.39 -15.35 -1.32
N PRO A 54 3.01 -16.51 -1.00
CA PRO A 54 3.43 -16.81 0.36
C PRO A 54 4.48 -15.83 0.92
N ASP A 55 5.39 -15.38 0.06
CA ASP A 55 6.42 -14.40 0.40
C ASP A 55 5.84 -13.00 0.66
N ALA A 56 4.77 -12.62 -0.04
CA ALA A 56 4.02 -11.40 0.26
C ALA A 56 3.40 -11.49 1.67
N LEU A 57 2.67 -12.58 1.95
CA LEU A 57 2.02 -12.79 3.24
C LEU A 57 3.02 -12.71 4.40
N GLU A 58 4.16 -13.42 4.29
CA GLU A 58 5.22 -13.37 5.29
C GLU A 58 5.80 -11.96 5.46
N THR A 59 6.18 -11.30 4.36
CA THR A 59 6.84 -9.99 4.39
C THR A 59 5.92 -8.90 4.96
N LEU A 60 4.66 -8.87 4.55
CA LEU A 60 3.71 -7.85 5.00
C LEU A 60 3.36 -8.02 6.48
N ASN A 61 3.17 -9.27 6.92
CA ASN A 61 2.91 -9.55 8.34
C ASN A 61 4.12 -9.25 9.22
N LYS A 62 5.36 -9.45 8.70
CA LYS A 62 6.58 -9.00 9.36
C LYS A 62 6.60 -7.48 9.51
N TRP A 63 6.41 -6.72 8.43
CA TRP A 63 6.35 -5.24 8.48
C TRP A 63 5.28 -4.73 9.44
N TYR A 64 4.10 -5.35 9.43
CA TYR A 64 3.04 -5.04 10.40
C TYR A 64 3.53 -5.24 11.84
N SER A 65 4.19 -6.36 12.14
CA SER A 65 4.72 -6.66 13.47
C SER A 65 5.87 -5.74 13.92
N GLU A 66 6.63 -5.21 12.96
CA GLU A 66 7.68 -4.20 13.18
C GLU A 66 7.08 -2.79 13.41
N GLY A 67 5.75 -2.65 13.38
CA GLY A 67 5.05 -1.40 13.65
C GLY A 67 4.81 -0.53 12.42
N HIS A 68 5.15 -1.00 11.22
CA HIS A 68 4.81 -0.31 9.97
C HIS A 68 3.31 -0.35 9.68
N ARG A 69 2.82 0.66 8.96
CA ARG A 69 1.43 0.69 8.52
C ARG A 69 1.29 0.00 7.18
N ILE A 70 0.28 -0.84 7.08
CA ILE A 70 -0.06 -1.58 5.86
C ILE A 70 -1.44 -1.11 5.42
N CYS A 71 -1.49 -0.44 4.28
CA CYS A 71 -2.71 -0.06 3.59
C CYS A 71 -2.78 -0.80 2.27
N PHE A 72 -3.82 -1.60 2.07
CA PHE A 72 -4.12 -2.11 0.72
C PHE A 72 -4.77 -1.00 -0.11
N PHE A 73 -4.29 -0.80 -1.33
CA PHE A 73 -4.75 0.24 -2.26
C PHE A 73 -4.97 -0.38 -3.64
N THR A 74 -6.21 -0.78 -3.91
CA THR A 74 -6.59 -1.64 -5.04
C THR A 74 -7.51 -0.93 -6.02
N SER A 75 -7.44 -1.33 -7.29
CA SER A 75 -8.36 -0.89 -8.34
C SER A 75 -9.69 -1.66 -8.36
N ARG A 76 -9.85 -2.64 -7.47
CA ARG A 76 -11.16 -3.25 -7.19
C ARG A 76 -12.15 -2.16 -6.82
N THR A 77 -13.36 -2.23 -7.36
CA THR A 77 -14.43 -1.28 -7.02
C THR A 77 -15.00 -1.57 -5.62
N GLU A 78 -15.69 -0.59 -5.04
CA GLU A 78 -16.39 -0.76 -3.75
C GLU A 78 -17.37 -1.95 -3.74
N ALA A 79 -17.94 -2.32 -4.90
CA ALA A 79 -18.80 -3.50 -5.03
C ALA A 79 -18.09 -4.82 -4.64
N HIS A 80 -16.75 -4.86 -4.71
CA HIS A 80 -15.94 -6.02 -4.36
C HIS A 80 -15.27 -5.91 -2.99
N ARG A 81 -15.63 -4.91 -2.18
CA ARG A 81 -15.04 -4.73 -0.83
C ARG A 81 -15.24 -5.98 0.03
N ALA A 82 -16.48 -6.45 0.14
CA ALA A 82 -16.81 -7.58 1.02
C ALA A 82 -16.00 -8.84 0.68
N VAL A 83 -15.92 -9.22 -0.61
CA VAL A 83 -15.13 -10.39 -1.03
C VAL A 83 -13.63 -10.19 -0.79
N THR A 84 -13.14 -8.96 -0.95
CA THR A 84 -11.73 -8.61 -0.71
C THR A 84 -11.38 -8.71 0.77
N GLU A 85 -12.21 -8.14 1.66
CA GLU A 85 -12.00 -8.19 3.10
C GLU A 85 -12.07 -9.62 3.64
N MET A 86 -13.06 -10.41 3.19
CA MET A 86 -13.15 -11.84 3.55
C MET A 86 -11.93 -12.63 3.10
N TRP A 87 -11.41 -12.36 1.89
CA TRP A 87 -10.22 -13.03 1.40
C TRP A 87 -8.97 -12.63 2.20
N LEU A 88 -8.76 -11.34 2.46
CA LEU A 88 -7.63 -10.85 3.25
C LEU A 88 -7.61 -11.46 4.66
N GLU A 89 -8.78 -11.55 5.31
CA GLU A 89 -8.93 -12.17 6.62
C GLU A 89 -8.66 -13.67 6.56
N LYS A 90 -9.28 -14.38 5.62
CA LYS A 90 -9.11 -15.83 5.43
C LYS A 90 -7.66 -16.22 5.19
N GLU A 91 -6.94 -15.47 4.35
CA GLU A 91 -5.54 -15.74 4.01
C GLU A 91 -4.56 -15.21 5.09
N GLY A 92 -5.05 -14.45 6.08
CA GLY A 92 -4.28 -14.04 7.25
C GLY A 92 -3.41 -12.80 7.08
N PHE A 93 -3.76 -11.89 6.16
CA PHE A 93 -3.07 -10.61 6.03
C PHE A 93 -3.41 -9.67 7.18
N LYS A 94 -2.38 -9.12 7.84
CA LYS A 94 -2.54 -8.06 8.84
C LYS A 94 -2.41 -6.69 8.17
N TYR A 95 -3.42 -5.85 8.33
CA TYR A 95 -3.45 -4.52 7.73
C TYR A 95 -4.20 -3.51 8.59
N HIS A 96 -4.02 -2.23 8.27
CA HIS A 96 -4.62 -1.10 8.99
C HIS A 96 -5.77 -0.47 8.20
N SER A 97 -5.69 -0.46 6.87
CA SER A 97 -6.70 0.16 6.01
C SER A 97 -6.78 -0.48 4.63
N LEU A 98 -7.96 -0.38 4.01
CA LEU A 98 -8.23 -0.82 2.64
C LEU A 98 -8.90 0.32 1.86
N LEU A 99 -8.20 0.85 0.86
CA LEU A 99 -8.67 1.85 -0.08
C LEU A 99 -9.02 1.17 -1.41
N MET A 100 -10.28 1.29 -1.81
CA MET A 100 -10.81 0.74 -3.06
C MET A 100 -10.86 1.83 -4.13
N GLY A 101 -11.06 1.44 -5.39
CA GLY A 101 -11.30 2.39 -6.48
C GLY A 101 -10.06 3.16 -6.92
N LYS A 102 -8.85 2.64 -6.71
CA LYS A 102 -7.63 3.13 -7.38
C LYS A 102 -7.89 3.19 -8.90
N PRO A 103 -7.56 4.30 -9.59
CA PRO A 103 -7.75 4.40 -11.03
C PRO A 103 -7.11 3.23 -11.79
N ARG A 104 -7.77 2.72 -12.82
CA ARG A 104 -7.30 1.61 -13.66
C ARG A 104 -6.43 2.12 -14.81
N GLY A 105 -5.56 1.26 -15.36
CA GLY A 105 -4.82 1.51 -16.61
C GLY A 105 -3.31 1.67 -16.46
N GLY A 106 -2.77 1.67 -15.24
CA GLY A 106 -1.34 1.88 -15.02
C GLY A 106 -0.91 3.30 -15.37
N ASN A 107 0.41 3.55 -15.39
CA ASN A 107 1.00 4.88 -15.59
C ASN A 107 0.62 5.91 -14.51
N TYR A 108 0.80 5.54 -13.24
CA TYR A 108 0.54 6.42 -12.11
C TYR A 108 1.67 7.44 -11.93
N HIS A 109 1.30 8.71 -11.79
CA HIS A 109 2.17 9.78 -11.32
C HIS A 109 1.60 10.29 -9.99
N TRP A 110 2.25 9.95 -8.88
CA TRP A 110 1.83 10.42 -7.56
C TRP A 110 2.47 11.77 -7.27
N ILE A 111 1.64 12.79 -7.07
CA ILE A 111 2.06 14.14 -6.69
C ILE A 111 1.60 14.39 -5.25
N ASP A 112 2.55 14.72 -4.39
CA ASP A 112 2.32 14.95 -2.96
C ASP A 112 3.29 16.03 -2.47
N ASN A 113 2.89 16.80 -1.47
CA ASN A 113 3.78 17.79 -0.84
C ASN A 113 4.83 17.12 0.06
N HIS A 114 4.67 15.82 0.37
CA HIS A 114 5.68 14.97 1.00
C HIS A 114 6.38 14.07 -0.02
N MET A 115 7.61 13.66 0.27
CA MET A 115 8.35 12.73 -0.60
C MET A 115 7.68 11.36 -0.64
N VAL A 116 7.23 10.94 -1.82
CA VAL A 116 6.63 9.62 -2.04
C VAL A 116 7.66 8.67 -2.63
N LYS A 117 7.85 7.52 -1.97
CA LYS A 117 8.77 6.47 -2.42
C LYS A 117 7.99 5.45 -3.25
N ALA A 118 8.43 5.21 -4.48
CA ALA A 118 7.86 4.19 -5.35
C ALA A 118 8.73 2.93 -5.38
N THR A 119 8.11 1.76 -5.19
CA THR A 119 8.77 0.45 -5.36
C THR A 119 8.00 -0.35 -6.39
N ARG A 120 8.69 -0.88 -7.41
CA ARG A 120 8.08 -1.75 -8.42
C ARG A 120 8.24 -3.21 -8.03
N PHE A 121 7.12 -3.89 -7.78
CA PHE A 121 7.09 -5.34 -7.63
C PHE A 121 7.47 -6.05 -8.94
N LYS A 122 8.23 -7.15 -8.83
CA LYS A 122 8.72 -7.93 -9.98
C LYS A 122 8.48 -9.44 -9.81
N GLY A 123 7.44 -9.82 -9.07
CA GLY A 123 7.03 -11.22 -8.89
C GLY A 123 7.59 -11.91 -7.64
N LYS A 124 8.43 -11.23 -6.85
CA LYS A 124 8.91 -11.76 -5.57
C LYS A 124 9.13 -10.65 -4.55
N PHE A 125 8.72 -10.88 -3.30
CA PHE A 125 9.08 -10.08 -2.15
C PHE A 125 10.46 -10.51 -1.65
N THR A 126 11.40 -9.58 -1.69
CA THR A 126 12.78 -9.75 -1.22
C THR A 126 13.18 -8.52 -0.41
N ASP A 127 14.39 -8.53 0.13
CA ASP A 127 14.94 -7.36 0.80
C ASP A 127 14.91 -6.12 -0.11
N LEU A 128 14.47 -5.01 0.47
CA LEU A 128 14.48 -3.72 -0.20
C LEU A 128 15.92 -3.21 -0.29
N ILE A 129 16.32 -2.80 -1.49
CA ILE A 129 17.64 -2.23 -1.76
C ILE A 129 17.50 -0.83 -2.36
N LEU A 130 18.48 0.03 -2.12
CA LEU A 130 18.53 1.37 -2.71
C LEU A 130 19.05 1.32 -4.15
N LYS A 131 18.38 2.03 -5.05
CA LYS A 131 18.77 2.20 -6.45
C LYS A 131 18.44 3.61 -6.94
N GLU A 132 19.36 4.23 -7.66
CA GLU A 132 19.12 5.51 -8.33
C GLU A 132 18.30 5.32 -9.60
N LYS A 133 17.33 6.22 -9.81
CA LYS A 133 16.46 6.30 -10.99
C LYS A 133 16.14 7.75 -11.33
N THR A 134 16.11 8.06 -12.62
CA THR A 134 15.59 9.34 -13.11
C THR A 134 14.07 9.33 -13.03
N ILE A 135 13.51 10.41 -12.48
CA ILE A 135 12.08 10.65 -12.37
C ILE A 135 11.76 12.06 -12.88
N GLU A 136 10.50 12.31 -13.22
CA GLU A 136 10.02 13.66 -13.49
C GLU A 136 9.85 14.42 -12.17
N VAL A 137 10.29 15.68 -12.15
CA VAL A 137 10.14 16.60 -11.02
C VAL A 137 9.70 17.97 -11.55
N PHE A 138 9.06 18.76 -10.69
CA PHE A 138 8.77 20.15 -11.02
C PHE A 138 10.08 20.94 -11.14
N LYS A 139 10.06 21.95 -12.00
CA LYS A 139 11.15 22.93 -12.08
C LYS A 139 11.01 23.91 -10.90
N ASP A 140 12.14 24.24 -10.29
CA ASP A 140 12.26 25.26 -9.24
C ASP A 140 11.81 26.65 -9.70
#